data_AF-A0A168L870-F1
#
_entry.id   AF-A0A168L870-F1
#
_cell.length_a   1.000
_cell.length_b   1.000
_cell.length_c   1.000
_cell.angle_alpha   90.00
_cell.angle_beta   90.00
_cell.angle_gamma   90.00
#
_symmetry.space_group_name_H-M   'P 1'
#
loop_
_entity.id
_entity.type
_entity.pdbx_description
1 polymer ?
#
loop_
_entity_poly.entity_id
_entity_poly.type
_entity_poly.pdbx_seq_one_letter_code
_entity_poly.pdbx_strand_id
1 'polypeptide(L)'
;TDRPVRIYCDGIYDLFHFGHAKALEQAKKSFPEVYLLVGVCSDLETHKRKGKTVMTDVERYESVRHCKWVDEVVPDAPWFVNQDFLDKHQIDYVAHDAEPYQSTESGDVYAFAKAQGRFLPTQRTDGISTSDLITRIVRDYDAYLRRNLERGVSAKDLNISFLKEREIKTKKSIDDLKKQIK
;
A
#
# COMPACT_ATOMS: atom_id res chain seq x y z
N THR A 1 19.53 -27.92 11.23
CA THR A 1 18.17 -28.00 11.81
C THR A 1 17.20 -28.15 10.67
N ASP A 2 16.31 -29.14 10.70
CA ASP A 2 15.39 -29.46 9.58
C ASP A 2 14.12 -28.58 9.55
N ARG A 3 14.16 -27.36 10.11
CA ARG A 3 13.02 -26.46 10.08
C ARG A 3 13.17 -25.45 8.93
N PRO A 4 12.08 -25.10 8.21
CA PRO A 4 12.10 -24.05 7.21
C PRO A 4 12.59 -22.72 7.79
N VAL A 5 13.23 -21.91 6.93
CA VAL A 5 13.61 -20.53 7.28
C VAL A 5 12.35 -19.70 7.40
N ARG A 6 12.15 -19.03 8.53
CA ARG A 6 10.95 -18.21 8.80
C ARG A 6 11.24 -16.77 8.42
N ILE A 7 10.54 -16.26 7.42
CA ILE A 7 10.69 -14.88 6.95
C ILE A 7 9.44 -14.10 7.28
N TYR A 8 9.62 -12.87 7.74
CA TYR A 8 8.54 -11.93 7.98
C TYR A 8 8.59 -10.80 6.97
N CYS A 9 7.51 -10.62 6.22
CA CYS A 9 7.26 -9.42 5.42
C CYS A 9 6.14 -8.62 6.07
N ASP A 10 6.27 -7.31 6.12
CA ASP A 10 5.22 -6.43 6.61
C ASP A 10 4.82 -5.36 5.59
N GLY A 11 3.62 -4.83 5.82
CA GLY A 11 3.11 -3.74 5.01
C GLY A 11 1.64 -3.43 5.29
N ILE A 12 1.15 -2.42 4.58
CA ILE A 12 -0.27 -2.07 4.61
C ILE A 12 -1.06 -3.01 3.69
N TYR A 13 -0.53 -3.30 2.50
CA TYR A 13 -1.20 -4.13 1.50
C TYR A 13 -2.57 -3.61 1.02
N ASP A 14 -2.77 -2.29 1.07
CA ASP A 14 -3.97 -1.64 0.53
C ASP A 14 -4.03 -1.76 -1.00
N LEU A 15 -5.23 -2.03 -1.53
CA LEU A 15 -5.46 -2.40 -2.93
C LEU A 15 -4.48 -3.48 -3.40
N PHE A 16 -4.47 -4.63 -2.71
CA PHE A 16 -3.49 -5.68 -2.93
C PHE A 16 -3.31 -6.02 -4.42
N HIS A 17 -2.10 -5.77 -4.93
CA HIS A 17 -1.79 -5.85 -6.35
C HIS A 17 -0.54 -6.67 -6.64
N PHE A 18 -0.25 -6.95 -7.91
CA PHE A 18 0.85 -7.83 -8.31
C PHE A 18 2.24 -7.34 -7.85
N GLY A 19 2.44 -6.05 -7.62
CA GLY A 19 3.67 -5.54 -6.99
C GLY A 19 3.91 -6.09 -5.58
N HIS A 20 2.85 -6.20 -4.75
CA HIS A 20 2.95 -6.83 -3.43
C HIS A 20 3.22 -8.32 -3.56
N ALA A 21 2.46 -9.02 -4.42
CA ALA A 21 2.62 -10.45 -4.63
C ALA A 21 4.04 -10.82 -5.13
N LYS A 22 4.65 -10.01 -5.99
CA LYS A 22 6.04 -10.20 -6.46
C LYS A 22 7.08 -9.93 -5.37
N ALA A 23 6.84 -9.00 -4.45
CA ALA A 23 7.72 -8.79 -3.30
C ALA A 23 7.67 -10.01 -2.36
N LEU A 24 6.47 -10.52 -2.08
CA LEU A 24 6.27 -11.75 -1.29
C LEU A 24 6.86 -12.99 -1.98
N GLU A 25 6.78 -13.07 -3.31
CA GLU A 25 7.44 -14.13 -4.09
C GLU A 25 8.96 -14.12 -3.90
N GLN A 26 9.58 -12.94 -3.90
CA GLN A 26 11.03 -12.80 -3.69
C GLN A 26 11.43 -13.32 -2.30
N ALA A 27 10.68 -12.95 -1.26
CA ALA A 27 10.89 -13.46 0.09
C ALA A 27 10.69 -14.97 0.18
N LYS A 28 9.60 -15.51 -0.40
CA LYS A 28 9.32 -16.95 -0.39
C LYS A 28 10.38 -17.79 -1.10
N LYS A 29 11.08 -17.22 -2.08
CA LYS A 29 12.10 -17.89 -2.91
C LYS A 29 13.54 -17.63 -2.47
N SER A 30 13.77 -16.89 -1.39
CA SER A 30 15.13 -16.49 -1.00
C SER A 30 15.98 -17.63 -0.42
N PHE A 31 15.35 -18.72 0.04
CA PHE A 31 16.00 -19.93 0.52
C PHE A 31 15.29 -21.17 -0.05
N PRO A 32 15.92 -22.37 0.00
CA PRO A 32 15.30 -23.60 -0.51
C PRO A 32 13.95 -23.93 0.13
N GLU A 33 13.81 -23.72 1.44
CA GLU A 33 12.57 -23.92 2.18
C GLU A 33 12.29 -22.71 3.09
N VAL A 34 11.21 -22.00 2.78
CA VAL A 34 10.79 -20.79 3.51
C VAL A 34 9.37 -20.97 4.04
N TYR A 35 9.14 -20.54 5.28
CA TYR A 35 7.83 -20.27 5.83
C TYR A 35 7.64 -18.75 5.95
N LEU A 36 6.76 -18.17 5.15
CA LEU A 36 6.56 -16.75 5.00
C LEU A 36 5.36 -16.28 5.83
N LEU A 37 5.68 -15.54 6.89
CA LEU A 37 4.74 -14.76 7.67
C LEU A 37 4.56 -13.39 7.01
N VAL A 38 3.31 -12.95 6.86
CA VAL A 38 3.00 -11.61 6.36
C VAL A 38 2.23 -10.81 7.40
N GLY A 39 2.89 -9.82 7.98
CA GLY A 39 2.30 -8.86 8.90
C GLY A 39 1.54 -7.77 8.16
N VAL A 40 0.29 -7.55 8.55
CA VAL A 40 -0.54 -6.50 7.96
C VAL A 40 -0.93 -5.50 9.05
N CYS A 41 -0.50 -4.24 8.89
CA CYS A 41 -0.80 -3.20 9.87
C CYS A 41 -2.30 -2.91 9.95
N SER A 42 -2.82 -2.65 11.14
CA SER A 42 -4.22 -2.24 11.35
C SER A 42 -4.51 -0.86 10.74
N ASP A 43 -5.79 -0.55 10.55
CA ASP A 43 -6.20 0.77 10.08
C ASP A 43 -5.81 1.87 11.08
N LEU A 44 -5.92 1.58 12.39
CA LEU A 44 -5.54 2.50 13.45
C LEU A 44 -4.07 2.97 13.32
N GLU A 45 -3.12 2.03 13.28
CA GLU A 45 -1.70 2.38 13.17
C GLU A 45 -1.37 2.99 11.81
N THR A 46 -1.98 2.49 10.74
CA THR A 46 -1.76 3.00 9.38
C THR A 46 -2.21 4.45 9.24
N HIS A 47 -3.40 4.79 9.73
CA HIS A 47 -3.95 6.14 9.64
C HIS A 47 -3.19 7.12 10.52
N LYS A 48 -2.68 6.65 11.66
CA LYS A 48 -1.86 7.45 12.57
C LYS A 48 -0.49 7.82 11.96
N ARG A 49 0.15 6.90 11.24
CA ARG A 49 1.57 7.03 10.88
C ARG A 49 1.85 7.27 9.39
N LYS A 50 0.91 6.94 8.49
CA LYS A 50 1.12 7.05 7.04
C LYS A 50 -0.02 7.72 6.29
N GLY A 51 -1.26 7.36 6.55
CA GLY A 51 -2.41 7.95 5.89
C GLY A 51 -3.59 6.99 5.76
N LYS A 52 -4.62 7.44 5.05
CA LYS A 52 -5.85 6.66 4.86
C LYS A 52 -5.63 5.46 3.94
N THR A 53 -6.39 4.40 4.19
CA THR A 53 -6.53 3.21 3.36
C THR A 53 -7.86 3.24 2.61
N VAL A 54 -7.90 2.64 1.42
CA VAL A 54 -9.14 2.42 0.67
C VAL A 54 -9.85 1.17 1.19
N MET A 55 -9.10 0.09 1.39
CA MET A 55 -9.58 -1.16 1.99
C MET A 55 -9.40 -1.13 3.51
N THR A 56 -10.40 -1.65 4.22
CA THR A 56 -10.31 -1.89 5.66
C THR A 56 -9.20 -2.89 5.97
N ASP A 57 -8.71 -2.88 7.21
CA ASP A 57 -7.72 -3.85 7.65
C ASP A 57 -8.17 -5.31 7.48
N VAL A 58 -9.42 -5.63 7.80
CA VAL A 58 -10.01 -6.96 7.56
C VAL A 58 -9.94 -7.37 6.08
N GLU A 59 -10.33 -6.48 5.16
CA GLU A 59 -10.26 -6.77 3.72
C GLU A 59 -8.80 -6.96 3.25
N ARG A 60 -7.85 -6.21 3.83
CA ARG A 60 -6.42 -6.36 3.54
C ARG A 60 -5.87 -7.67 4.09
N TYR A 61 -6.28 -8.09 5.29
CA TYR A 61 -5.93 -9.39 5.86
C TYR A 61 -6.35 -10.53 4.94
N GLU A 62 -7.61 -10.53 4.51
CA GLU A 62 -8.14 -11.55 3.60
C GLU A 62 -7.49 -11.50 2.22
N SER A 63 -7.22 -10.31 1.69
CA SER A 63 -6.52 -10.15 0.40
C SER A 63 -5.14 -10.82 0.42
N VAL A 64 -4.39 -10.65 1.52
CA VAL A 64 -3.06 -11.25 1.68
C VAL A 64 -3.15 -12.77 1.91
N ARG A 65 -4.16 -13.27 2.64
CA ARG A 65 -4.36 -14.73 2.84
C ARG A 65 -4.50 -15.50 1.53
N HIS A 66 -5.04 -14.86 0.49
CA HIS A 66 -5.20 -15.48 -0.83
C HIS A 66 -3.97 -15.35 -1.74
N CYS A 67 -2.88 -14.75 -1.27
CA CYS A 67 -1.64 -14.71 -2.02
C CYS A 67 -0.93 -16.06 -1.97
N LYS A 68 -0.66 -16.64 -3.15
CA LYS A 68 0.01 -17.95 -3.33
C LYS A 68 1.27 -18.15 -2.48
N TRP A 69 2.01 -17.08 -2.20
CA TRP A 69 3.33 -17.14 -1.56
C TRP A 69 3.27 -17.14 -0.03
N VAL A 70 2.11 -16.82 0.54
CA VAL A 70 1.93 -16.58 1.98
C VAL A 70 1.55 -17.87 2.68
N ASP A 71 2.23 -18.19 3.78
CA ASP A 71 1.87 -19.33 4.63
C ASP A 71 1.05 -18.90 5.85
N GLU A 72 1.37 -17.73 6.42
CA GLU A 72 0.72 -17.20 7.62
C GLU A 72 0.49 -15.69 7.47
N VAL A 73 -0.71 -15.22 7.83
CA VAL A 73 -1.00 -13.79 7.97
C VAL A 73 -1.02 -13.44 9.44
N VAL A 74 -0.30 -12.38 9.81
CA VAL A 74 -0.26 -11.80 11.16
C VAL A 74 -1.06 -10.49 11.14
N PRO A 75 -2.33 -10.49 11.60
CA PRO A 75 -3.13 -9.29 11.74
C PRO A 75 -2.58 -8.36 12.81
N ASP A 76 -2.98 -7.08 12.75
CA ASP A 76 -2.55 -6.03 13.68
C ASP A 76 -1.03 -6.02 13.91
N ALA A 77 -0.29 -6.11 12.81
CA ALA A 77 1.16 -6.18 12.85
C ALA A 77 1.77 -4.87 13.41
N PRO A 78 2.84 -4.97 14.21
CA PRO A 78 3.45 -3.80 14.82
C PRO A 78 4.15 -2.93 13.77
N TRP A 79 4.12 -1.61 13.97
CA TRP A 79 4.86 -0.67 13.11
C TRP A 79 6.38 -0.79 13.26
N PHE A 80 6.84 -1.22 14.43
CA PHE A 80 8.25 -1.48 14.74
C PHE A 80 8.37 -2.90 15.26
N VAL A 81 9.15 -3.72 14.56
CA VAL A 81 9.53 -5.03 15.06
C VAL A 81 10.56 -4.90 16.19
N ASN A 82 10.45 -5.74 17.21
CA ASN A 82 11.37 -5.81 18.33
C ASN A 82 11.76 -7.27 18.60
N GLN A 83 12.67 -7.49 19.56
CA GLN A 83 13.16 -8.83 19.85
C GLN A 83 12.04 -9.77 20.31
N ASP A 84 11.14 -9.30 21.16
CA ASP A 84 10.00 -10.10 21.66
C ASP A 84 9.11 -10.60 20.51
N PHE A 85 8.86 -9.76 19.50
CA PHE A 85 8.10 -10.13 18.31
C PHE A 85 8.85 -11.16 17.45
N LEU A 86 10.15 -10.94 17.22
CA LEU A 86 10.97 -11.90 16.46
C LEU A 86 11.02 -13.26 17.15
N ASP A 87 11.19 -13.29 18.47
CA ASP A 87 11.29 -14.51 19.26
C ASP A 87 9.94 -15.24 19.31
N LYS A 88 8.85 -14.52 19.56
CA LYS A 88 7.48 -15.07 19.60
C LYS A 88 7.12 -15.79 18.30
N HIS A 89 7.45 -15.20 17.15
CA HIS A 89 7.12 -15.77 15.84
C HIS A 89 8.26 -16.62 15.24
N GLN A 90 9.37 -16.76 15.97
CA GLN A 90 10.60 -17.44 15.54
C GLN A 90 11.11 -16.94 14.18
N ILE A 91 11.00 -15.63 13.93
CA ILE A 91 11.36 -15.00 12.66
C ILE A 91 12.87 -15.04 12.52
N ASP A 92 13.38 -15.58 11.41
CA ASP A 92 14.81 -15.63 11.08
C ASP A 92 15.27 -14.35 10.36
N TYR A 93 14.48 -13.87 9.40
CA TYR A 93 14.73 -12.66 8.61
C TYR A 93 13.49 -11.79 8.46
N VAL A 94 13.69 -10.48 8.38
CA VAL A 94 12.67 -9.49 8.01
C VAL A 94 12.94 -9.04 6.56
N ALA A 95 11.95 -9.14 5.69
CA ALA A 95 12.10 -8.83 4.27
C ALA A 95 11.19 -7.68 3.83
N HIS A 96 11.81 -6.63 3.30
CA HIS A 96 11.16 -5.44 2.74
C HIS A 96 12.07 -4.81 1.66
N ASP A 97 11.59 -3.81 0.90
CA ASP A 97 12.48 -3.05 0.02
C ASP A 97 13.62 -2.36 0.80
N ALA A 98 14.75 -2.15 0.12
CA ALA A 98 15.99 -1.70 0.77
C ALA A 98 15.98 -0.23 1.22
N GLU A 99 15.02 0.56 0.74
CA GLU A 99 14.94 1.99 1.03
C GLU A 99 14.66 2.21 2.53
N PRO A 100 15.32 3.20 3.17
CA PRO A 100 14.99 3.58 4.54
C PRO A 100 13.52 3.97 4.66
N TYR A 101 12.78 3.26 5.51
CA TYR A 101 11.37 3.57 5.70
C TYR A 101 11.25 4.58 6.84
N GLN A 102 11.16 5.85 6.46
CA GLN A 102 11.08 6.95 7.42
C GLN A 102 9.71 7.02 8.10
N SER A 103 9.73 7.28 9.40
CA SER A 103 8.55 7.60 10.20
C SER A 103 8.85 8.81 11.08
N THR A 104 7.83 9.39 11.71
CA THR A 104 8.00 10.51 12.65
C THR A 104 8.92 10.18 13.82
N GLU A 105 9.02 8.90 14.19
CA GLU A 105 9.75 8.42 15.38
C GLU A 105 11.10 7.75 15.03
N SER A 106 11.36 7.45 13.74
CA SER A 106 12.59 6.77 13.31
C SER A 106 12.96 7.14 11.87
N GLY A 107 14.27 7.33 11.63
CA GLY A 107 14.82 7.49 10.29
C GLY A 107 14.76 6.23 9.42
N ASP A 108 14.60 5.05 10.04
CA ASP A 108 14.35 3.78 9.35
C ASP A 108 13.70 2.79 10.33
N VAL A 109 12.44 2.40 10.08
CA VAL A 109 11.74 1.42 10.95
C VAL A 109 12.44 0.04 10.96
N TYR A 110 13.23 -0.27 9.93
CA TYR A 110 13.95 -1.55 9.81
C TYR A 110 15.38 -1.50 10.36
N ALA A 111 15.82 -0.37 10.93
CA ALA A 111 17.18 -0.22 11.47
C ALA A 111 17.53 -1.33 12.48
N PHE A 112 16.58 -1.73 13.32
CA PHE A 112 16.74 -2.83 14.28
C PHE A 112 17.10 -4.16 13.59
N ALA A 113 16.33 -4.58 12.58
CA ALA A 113 16.58 -5.81 11.84
C ALA A 113 17.89 -5.73 11.02
N LYS A 114 18.19 -4.57 10.44
CA LYS A 114 19.44 -4.31 9.70
C LYS A 114 20.66 -4.42 10.61
N ALA A 115 20.61 -3.83 11.81
CA ALA A 115 21.70 -3.88 12.78
C ALA A 115 22.03 -5.30 13.26
N GLN A 116 21.04 -6.21 13.26
CA GLN A 116 21.25 -7.63 13.59
C GLN A 116 21.73 -8.47 12.41
N GLY A 117 21.85 -7.91 11.20
CA GLY A 117 22.14 -8.68 9.98
C GLY A 117 20.99 -9.59 9.54
N ARG A 118 19.75 -9.30 9.97
CA ARG A 118 18.55 -10.11 9.73
C ARG A 118 17.60 -9.47 8.71
N PHE A 119 18.04 -8.44 8.00
CA PHE A 119 17.24 -7.77 6.98
C PHE A 119 17.53 -8.35 5.59
N LEU A 120 16.49 -8.75 4.88
CA LEU A 120 16.56 -9.32 3.54
C LEU A 120 15.92 -8.35 2.53
N PRO A 121 16.70 -7.62 1.72
CA PRO A 121 16.15 -6.65 0.80
C PRO A 121 15.39 -7.32 -0.36
N THR A 122 14.23 -6.76 -0.69
CA THR A 122 13.45 -7.11 -1.89
C THR A 122 13.45 -5.95 -2.88
N GLN A 123 13.03 -6.20 -4.11
CA GLN A 123 12.92 -5.21 -5.17
C GLN A 123 11.47 -4.84 -5.45
N ARG A 124 11.22 -3.54 -5.57
CA ARG A 124 9.92 -3.00 -5.96
C ARG A 124 9.63 -3.36 -7.42
N THR A 125 8.34 -3.46 -7.74
CA THR A 125 7.90 -3.65 -9.13
C THR A 125 7.52 -2.30 -9.74
N ASP A 126 8.20 -1.92 -10.81
CA ASP A 126 7.92 -0.67 -11.53
C ASP A 126 6.55 -0.68 -12.20
N GLY A 127 5.94 0.50 -12.29
CA GLY A 127 4.66 0.71 -12.98
C GLY A 127 3.41 0.24 -12.23
N ILE A 128 3.53 -0.13 -10.94
CA ILE A 128 2.39 -0.46 -10.08
C ILE A 128 2.60 0.03 -8.64
N SER A 129 1.58 0.68 -8.09
CA SER A 129 1.48 0.99 -6.67
C SER A 129 0.04 1.35 -6.31
N THR A 130 -0.32 1.28 -5.03
CA THR A 130 -1.62 1.76 -4.53
C THR A 130 -1.90 3.21 -4.97
N SER A 131 -0.90 4.10 -4.86
CA SER A 131 -1.02 5.50 -5.26
C SER A 131 -1.29 5.67 -6.76
N ASP A 132 -0.63 4.87 -7.59
CA ASP A 132 -0.84 4.88 -9.03
C ASP A 132 -2.25 4.36 -9.41
N LEU A 133 -2.71 3.25 -8.80
CA LEU A 133 -4.08 2.76 -8.97
C LEU A 133 -5.13 3.81 -8.59
N ILE A 134 -4.96 4.46 -7.44
CA ILE A 134 -5.84 5.55 -6.99
C ILE A 134 -5.79 6.71 -7.97
N THR A 135 -4.60 7.10 -8.43
CA THR A 135 -4.43 8.23 -9.37
C THR A 135 -5.14 7.97 -10.70
N ARG A 136 -5.07 6.74 -11.22
CA ARG A 136 -5.80 6.35 -12.43
C ARG A 136 -7.32 6.50 -12.24
N ILE A 137 -7.85 5.97 -11.15
CA ILE A 137 -9.29 6.06 -10.82
C ILE A 137 -9.73 7.53 -10.68
N VAL A 138 -8.98 8.33 -9.92
CA VAL A 138 -9.32 9.75 -9.70
C VAL A 138 -9.27 10.54 -11.00
N ARG A 139 -8.25 10.32 -11.85
CA ARG A 139 -8.12 11.00 -13.14
C ARG A 139 -9.31 10.69 -14.06
N ASP A 140 -9.67 9.41 -14.15
CA ASP A 140 -10.77 8.97 -15.01
C ASP A 140 -12.13 9.44 -14.47
N TYR A 141 -12.30 9.47 -13.15
CA TYR A 141 -13.49 10.01 -12.50
C TYR A 141 -13.64 11.52 -12.74
N ASP A 142 -12.57 12.30 -12.59
CA ASP A 142 -12.59 13.74 -12.88
C ASP A 142 -12.94 14.02 -14.35
N ALA A 143 -12.41 13.22 -15.29
CA ALA A 143 -12.76 13.32 -16.71
C ALA A 143 -14.22 12.93 -16.99
N TYR A 144 -14.70 11.85 -16.35
CA TYR A 144 -16.08 11.41 -16.40
C TYR A 144 -17.04 12.50 -15.92
N LEU A 145 -16.74 13.14 -14.79
CA LEU A 145 -17.56 14.21 -14.22
C LEU A 145 -17.67 15.42 -15.16
N ARG A 146 -16.54 15.90 -15.68
CA ARG A 146 -16.52 17.04 -16.63
C ARG A 146 -17.42 16.78 -17.84
N ARG A 147 -17.23 15.63 -18.49
CA ARG A 147 -18.00 15.27 -19.70
C ARG A 147 -19.50 15.15 -19.44
N ASN A 148 -19.91 14.61 -18.28
CA ASN A 148 -21.33 14.45 -17.98
C ASN A 148 -21.99 15.78 -17.59
N LEU A 149 -21.29 16.65 -16.84
CA LEU A 149 -21.78 18.01 -16.56
C LEU A 149 -21.96 18.82 -17.86
N GLU A 150 -21.05 18.67 -18.83
CA GLU A 150 -21.18 19.30 -20.15
C GLU A 150 -22.38 18.81 -20.95
N ARG A 151 -22.77 17.54 -20.75
CA ARG A 151 -23.97 16.96 -21.36
C ARG A 151 -25.26 17.34 -20.64
N GLY A 152 -25.19 18.17 -19.60
CA GLY A 152 -26.34 18.63 -18.83
C GLY A 152 -26.81 17.66 -17.74
N VAL A 153 -26.04 16.62 -17.42
CA VAL A 153 -26.33 15.75 -16.26
C VAL A 153 -26.17 16.58 -14.99
N SER A 154 -27.13 16.47 -14.07
CA SER A 154 -27.09 17.26 -12.84
C SER A 154 -25.99 16.76 -11.88
N ALA A 155 -25.43 17.67 -11.08
CA ALA A 155 -24.46 17.33 -10.04
C ALA A 155 -25.02 16.36 -8.99
N LYS A 156 -26.34 16.41 -8.75
CA LYS A 156 -27.03 15.50 -7.84
C LYS A 156 -26.99 14.05 -8.35
N ASP A 157 -27.20 13.87 -9.66
CA ASP A 157 -27.18 12.53 -10.29
C ASP A 157 -25.76 11.95 -10.35
N LEU A 158 -24.75 12.81 -10.41
CA LEU A 158 -23.33 12.43 -10.37
C LEU A 158 -22.79 12.25 -8.95
N ASN A 159 -23.62 12.45 -7.93
CA ASN A 159 -23.28 12.41 -6.51
C ASN A 159 -22.07 13.31 -6.15
N ILE A 160 -21.98 14.49 -6.76
CA ILE A 160 -20.91 15.45 -6.48
C ILE A 160 -21.40 16.63 -5.64
N SER A 161 -20.53 17.11 -4.76
CA SER A 161 -20.84 18.27 -3.92
C SER A 161 -20.95 19.55 -4.74
N PHE A 162 -21.72 20.52 -4.24
CA PHE A 162 -21.85 21.85 -4.84
C PHE A 162 -20.49 22.55 -5.05
N LEU A 163 -19.55 22.36 -4.11
CA LEU A 163 -18.21 22.91 -4.22
C LEU A 163 -17.42 22.28 -5.38
N LYS A 164 -17.48 20.95 -5.54
CA LYS A 164 -16.83 20.24 -6.63
C LYS A 164 -17.43 20.63 -7.99
N GLU A 165 -18.75 20.81 -8.06
CA GLU A 165 -19.42 21.31 -9.27
C GLU A 165 -18.91 22.70 -9.66
N ARG A 166 -18.85 23.64 -8.69
CA ARG A 166 -18.31 24.99 -8.93
C ARG A 166 -16.85 24.95 -9.37
N GLU A 167 -16.03 24.15 -8.71
CA GLU A 167 -14.61 23.99 -9.06
C GLU A 167 -14.45 23.53 -10.52
N ILE A 168 -15.24 22.54 -10.95
CA ILE A 168 -15.22 22.02 -12.33
C ILE A 168 -15.64 23.11 -13.33
N LYS A 169 -16.72 23.84 -13.05
CA LYS A 169 -17.18 24.95 -13.91
C LYS A 169 -16.13 26.06 -14.02
N THR A 170 -15.51 26.47 -12.91
CA THR A 170 -14.45 27.49 -12.89
C THR A 170 -13.22 27.04 -13.68
N LYS A 171 -12.75 25.79 -13.50
CA LYS A 171 -11.63 25.24 -14.27
C LYS A 171 -11.91 25.26 -15.77
N LYS A 172 -13.13 24.89 -16.18
CA LYS A 172 -13.55 24.97 -17.58
C LYS A 172 -13.51 26.41 -18.11
N SER A 173 -14.08 27.38 -17.39
CA SER A 173 -14.04 28.79 -17.83
C SER A 173 -12.61 29.30 -18.01
N ILE A 174 -11.69 28.90 -17.14
CA ILE A 174 -10.26 29.24 -17.27
C ILE A 174 -9.64 28.57 -18.50
N ASP A 175 -9.94 27.30 -18.76
CA ASP A 175 -9.43 26.56 -19.91
C ASP A 175 -9.96 27.14 -21.23
N ASP A 176 -11.23 27.55 -21.28
CA ASP A 176 -11.83 28.20 -22.45
C ASP A 176 -11.22 29.59 -22.71
N LEU A 177 -11.00 30.39 -21.65
CA LEU A 177 -10.25 31.66 -21.74
C LEU A 177 -8.84 31.46 -22.29
N LYS A 178 -8.11 30.45 -21.81
CA LYS A 178 -6.76 30.13 -22.30
C LYS A 178 -6.75 29.76 -23.78
N LYS A 179 -7.79 29.08 -24.28
CA LYS A 179 -7.91 28.74 -25.71
C LYS A 179 -8.25 29.95 -26.58
N GLN A 180 -8.92 30.97 -26.04
CA GLN A 180 -9.22 32.20 -26.78
C GLN A 180 -8.03 33.17 -26.85
N ILE A 181 -7.10 33.07 -25.90
CA ILE A 181 -5.89 33.90 -25.84
C ILE A 181 -4.73 33.29 -26.66
N LYS A 182 -4.84 32.02 -27.07
CA LYS A 182 -3.87 31.30 -27.90
C LYS A 182 -4.29 31.31 -29.36
#